data_AF-A0A926W331-F1
#
_entry.id   AF-A0A926W331-F1
#
_cell.length_a   1.000
_cell.length_b   1.000
_cell.length_c   1.000
_cell.angle_alpha   90.00
_cell.angle_beta   90.00
_cell.angle_gamma   90.00
#
_symmetry.space_group_name_H-M   'P 1'
#
loop_
_entity.id
_entity.type
_entity.pdbx_description
1 polymer ?
#
loop_
_entity_poly.entity_id
_entity_poly.type
_entity_poly.pdbx_seq_one_letter_code
_entity_poly.pdbx_strand_id
1 'polypeptide(L)' 'MSNPNLYQLVEQAQNLTSEIATHPDYRQLLNLGYTPDLNIADAQTALTYLQCELERNQEPSI' A
#
# COMPACT_ATOMS: atom_id res chain seq x y z
N MET A 1 18.80 -2.73 15.37
CA MET A 1 17.87 -2.27 14.32
C MET A 1 16.48 -2.44 14.88
N SER A 2 15.83 -1.35 15.27
CA SER A 2 14.47 -1.41 15.81
C SER A 2 13.52 -1.71 14.66
N ASN A 3 12.80 -2.83 14.73
CA ASN A 3 11.73 -3.10 13.77
C ASN A 3 10.73 -1.94 13.84
N PRO A 4 10.41 -1.25 12.73
CA PRO A 4 9.35 -0.27 12.73
C PRO A 4 8.07 -0.94 13.19
N ASN A 5 7.24 -0.20 13.92
CA ASN A 5 5.91 -0.68 14.28
C ASN A 5 5.19 -1.07 12.98
N LEU A 6 4.53 -2.24 12.95
CA LEU A 6 3.84 -2.74 11.75
C LEU A 6 2.85 -1.72 11.19
N TYR A 7 2.20 -0.92 12.05
CA TYR A 7 1.38 0.20 11.62
C TYR A 7 2.14 1.24 10.81
N GLN A 8 3.30 1.67 11.31
CA GLN A 8 4.14 2.65 10.63
C GLN A 8 4.65 2.09 9.30
N LEU A 9 4.92 0.78 9.23
CA LEU A 9 5.34 0.15 7.97
C LEU A 9 4.20 0.14 6.94
N VAL A 10 2.97 -0.22 7.35
CA VAL A 10 1.81 -0.22 6.47
C VAL A 10 1.47 1.20 6.00
N GLU A 11 1.50 2.19 6.90
CA GLU A 11 1.28 3.60 6.57
C GLU A 11 2.34 4.13 5.58
N GLN A 12 3.62 3.84 5.83
CA GLN A 12 4.71 4.24 4.92
C GLN A 12 4.54 3.60 3.53
N ALA A 13 4.15 2.33 3.47
CA ALA A 13 3.90 1.64 2.20
C ALA A 13 2.70 2.24 1.46
N GLN A 14 1.62 2.62 2.15
CA GLN A 14 0.46 3.28 1.55
C GLN A 14 0.84 4.65 0.96
N ASN A 15 1.62 5.43 1.70
CA ASN A 15 2.12 6.73 1.24
C ASN A 15 2.99 6.59 0.00
N LEU A 16 4.01 5.70 0.06
CA LEU A 16 4.91 5.45 -1.07
C LEU A 16 4.14 4.97 -2.31
N THR A 17 3.18 4.06 -2.13
CA THR A 17 2.38 3.54 -3.25
C THR A 17 1.54 4.66 -3.89
N SER A 18 1.05 5.61 -3.09
CA SER A 18 0.33 6.79 -3.58
C SER A 18 1.23 7.79 -4.32
N GLU A 19 2.46 7.97 -3.86
CA GLU A 19 3.47 8.76 -4.56
C GLU A 19 3.80 8.16 -5.93
N ILE A 20 4.01 6.84 -6.00
CA ILE A 20 4.25 6.14 -7.27
C ILE A 20 3.04 6.28 -8.20
N ALA A 21 1.81 6.13 -7.68
CA ALA A 21 0.58 6.27 -8.47
C ALA A 21 0.44 7.65 -9.13
N THR A 22 0.99 8.70 -8.50
CA THR A 22 0.93 10.07 -9.00
C THR A 22 2.16 10.47 -9.81
N HIS A 23 3.23 9.68 -9.80
CA HIS A 23 4.47 9.98 -10.49
C HIS A 23 4.29 10.05 -12.03
N PRO A 24 4.86 11.06 -12.71
CA PRO A 24 4.72 11.23 -14.15
C PRO A 24 5.20 10.02 -14.95
N ASP A 25 6.32 9.43 -14.57
CA ASP A 25 6.87 8.26 -15.29
C ASP A 25 5.96 7.04 -15.21
N TYR A 26 5.34 6.79 -14.04
CA TYR A 26 4.37 5.71 -13.89
C TYR A 26 3.12 5.97 -14.74
N ARG A 27 2.61 7.20 -14.76
CA ARG A 27 1.49 7.58 -15.63
C ARG A 27 1.84 7.45 -17.12
N GLN A 28 3.05 7.83 -17.50
CA GLN A 28 3.52 7.67 -18.87
C GLN A 28 3.60 6.20 -19.27
N LEU A 29 4.11 5.33 -18.39
CA LEU A 29 4.14 3.89 -18.58
C LEU A 29 2.73 3.34 -18.86
N LEU A 30 1.73 3.74 -18.07
CA LEU A 30 0.32 3.37 -18.27
C LEU A 30 -0.23 3.89 -19.60
N ASN A 31 0.08 5.13 -19.97
CA ASN A 31 -0.35 5.73 -21.24
C ASN A 31 0.26 5.02 -22.46
N LEU A 32 1.42 4.39 -22.30
CA LEU A 32 2.05 3.55 -23.32
C LEU A 32 1.44 2.14 -23.41
N GLY A 33 0.40 1.85 -22.63
CA GLY A 33 -0.32 0.57 -22.64
C GLY A 33 0.27 -0.49 -21.73
N TYR A 34 1.10 -0.12 -20.76
CA TYR A 34 1.57 -1.05 -19.75
C TYR A 34 0.42 -1.50 -18.84
N THR A 35 0.08 -2.78 -18.91
CA THR A 35 -0.98 -3.41 -18.11
C THR A 35 -0.44 -4.69 -17.49
N PRO A 36 0.18 -4.62 -16.30
CA PRO A 36 0.67 -5.80 -15.60
C PRO A 36 -0.51 -6.57 -14.97
N ASP A 37 -0.30 -7.87 -14.71
CA ASP A 37 -1.29 -8.72 -14.01
C ASP A 37 -1.62 -8.20 -12.60
N LEU A 38 -0.63 -7.59 -11.93
CA LEU A 38 -0.78 -6.90 -10.66
C LEU A 38 -0.35 -5.44 -10.83
N ASN A 39 -1.21 -4.51 -10.43
CA ASN A 39 -1.00 -3.09 -10.55
C ASN A 39 -1.04 -2.38 -9.19
N ILE A 40 -0.85 -1.06 -9.19
CA ILE A 40 -0.83 -0.25 -7.98
C ILE A 40 -2.15 -0.31 -7.20
N ALA A 41 -3.30 -0.43 -7.87
CA ALA A 41 -4.57 -0.56 -7.17
C ALA A 41 -4.62 -1.86 -6.36
N ASP A 42 -4.10 -2.96 -6.89
CA ASP A 42 -4.02 -4.24 -6.16
C ASP A 42 -3.15 -4.11 -4.90
N ALA A 43 -2.00 -3.43 -5.03
CA ALA A 43 -1.12 -3.15 -3.89
C ALA A 43 -1.83 -2.28 -2.83
N GLN A 44 -2.55 -1.24 -3.24
CA GLN A 44 -3.34 -0.39 -2.34
C GLN A 44 -4.43 -1.20 -1.63
N THR A 45 -5.15 -2.06 -2.35
CA THR A 45 -6.16 -2.95 -1.75
C THR A 45 -5.55 -3.88 -0.71
N ALA A 46 -4.42 -4.53 -1.01
CA ALA A 46 -3.74 -5.40 -0.07
C ALA A 46 -3.29 -4.66 1.20
N LEU A 47 -2.76 -3.44 1.06
CA LEU A 47 -2.36 -2.60 2.18
C LEU A 47 -3.54 -2.16 3.04
N THR A 48 -4.70 -1.88 2.44
CA THR A 48 -5.94 -1.61 3.19
C THR A 48 -6.36 -2.81 4.03
N TYR A 49 -6.30 -4.03 3.48
CA TYR A 49 -6.60 -5.23 4.28
C TYR A 49 -5.64 -5.44 5.44
N LEU A 50 -4.34 -5.21 5.23
CA LEU A 50 -3.35 -5.28 6.31
C LEU A 50 -3.65 -4.26 7.41
N GLN A 51 -4.00 -3.03 7.05
CA GLN A 51 -4.38 -1.99 8.01
C GLN A 51 -5.62 -2.41 8.82
N CYS A 52 -6.66 -2.93 8.16
CA CYS A 52 -7.86 -3.41 8.83
C CYS A 52 -7.56 -4.56 9.82
N GLU A 53 -6.73 -5.54 9.43
CA GLU A 53 -6.36 -6.63 10.35
C GLU A 53 -5.54 -6.15 11.53
N LEU A 54 -4.65 -5.18 11.33
CA LEU A 54 -3.92 -4.56 12.44
C LEU A 54 -4.90 -3.90 13.42
N GLU A 55 -5.83 -3.07 12.92
CA GLU A 55 -6.86 -2.38 13.72
C GLU A 55 -7.72 -3.36 14.52
N ARG A 56 -8.16 -4.47 13.91
CA ARG A 56 -8.92 -5.52 14.59
C ARG A 56 -8.11 -6.18 15.71
N ASN A 57 -6.81 -6.39 15.52
CA ASN A 57 -5.94 -7.00 16.52
C ASN A 57 -5.57 -6.07 17.69
N GLN A 58 -5.94 -4.79 17.62
CA GLN A 58 -5.83 -3.86 18.76
C GLN A 58 -7.05 -3.90 19.68
N GLU A 59 -8.18 -4.47 19.25
CA GLU A 59 -9.34 -4.62 20.11
C GLU A 59 -9.05 -5.65 21.21
N PRO A 60 -9.22 -5.31 22.51
CA PRO A 60 -9.05 -6.29 23.58
C PRO A 60 -10.05 -7.42 23.39
N SER A 61 -9.57 -8.66 23.40
CA SER A 61 -10.45 -9.84 23.43
C SER A 61 -11.34 -9.75 24.67
N ILE A 62 -12.65 -9.67 24.44
CA ILE A 62 -13.69 -9.63 25.49
C ILE A 62 -13.68 -10.93 26.30
#